data_AF-A0A1G3A2K0-F1
#
_entry.id   AF-A0A1G3A2K0-F1
#
_cell.length_a   1.000
_cell.length_b   1.000
_cell.length_c   1.000
_cell.angle_alpha   90.00
_cell.angle_beta   90.00
_cell.angle_gamma   90.00
#
_symmetry.space_group_name_H-M   'P 1'
#
loop_
_entity.id
_entity.type
_entity.pdbx_description
1 polymer ?
#
loop_
_entity_poly.entity_id
_entity_poly.type
_entity_poly.pdbx_seq_one_letter_code
_entity_poly.pdbx_strand_id
1 'polypeptide(L)'
;MRRAVRRHLEIYFAQVGKRPSSMPKTMEQFQAEHPELARYLAVLDDQVATLISEVRAAIHPLGVKLEGVENVPAYDVRVQGAYGQRAEEVARLVCAARKRCLPGQYLRVGFCLGQSPDSRAMPIDSPERARQCVQAAAENGADAVFFYNYSESPREHLRWIKPAIAGMIWSR
;
A
#
# COMPACT_ATOMS: atom_id res chain seq x y z
N MET A 1 22.97 -18.65 4.57
CA MET A 1 21.67 -18.09 4.13
C MET A 1 20.64 -19.12 3.62
N ARG A 2 20.74 -19.70 2.40
CA ARG A 2 19.69 -20.58 1.82
C ARG A 2 19.25 -21.73 2.75
N ARG A 3 20.22 -22.38 3.43
CA ARG A 3 19.95 -23.45 4.41
C ARG A 3 19.22 -22.96 5.68
N ALA A 4 19.51 -21.74 6.14
CA ALA A 4 18.89 -21.15 7.31
C ALA A 4 17.45 -20.73 7.03
N VAL A 5 17.20 -20.04 5.92
CA VAL A 5 15.85 -19.68 5.45
C VAL A 5 15.00 -20.93 5.23
N ARG A 6 15.56 -21.92 4.51
CA ARG A 6 14.88 -23.19 4.28
C ARG A 6 14.50 -23.89 5.59
N ARG A 7 15.43 -23.99 6.54
CA ARG A 7 15.16 -24.59 7.86
C ARG A 7 14.10 -23.81 8.65
N HIS A 8 14.14 -22.48 8.63
CA HIS A 8 13.12 -21.65 9.28
C HIS A 8 11.72 -21.93 8.71
N LEU A 9 11.59 -21.95 7.38
CA LEU A 9 10.33 -22.24 6.69
C LEU A 9 9.87 -23.69 6.94
N GLU A 10 10.77 -24.66 6.87
CA GLU A 10 10.45 -26.08 7.13
C GLU A 10 9.90 -26.28 8.54
N ILE A 11 10.50 -25.67 9.57
CA ILE A 11 9.99 -25.77 10.95
C ILE A 11 8.67 -24.99 11.10
N TYR A 12 8.56 -23.80 10.51
CA TYR A 12 7.33 -23.01 10.54
C TYR A 12 6.14 -23.77 9.93
N PHE A 13 6.32 -24.38 8.76
CA PHE A 13 5.26 -25.13 8.08
C PHE A 13 5.00 -26.52 8.68
N ALA A 14 6.00 -27.15 9.30
CA ALA A 14 5.79 -28.41 10.02
C ALA A 14 4.97 -28.23 11.31
N GLN A 15 4.79 -26.99 11.79
CA GLN A 15 4.19 -26.70 13.09
C GLN A 15 3.06 -25.66 13.00
N VAL A 16 2.34 -25.60 11.87
CA VAL A 16 1.21 -24.68 11.66
C VAL A 16 0.26 -24.78 12.87
N GLY A 17 0.19 -23.69 13.65
CA GLY A 17 -0.60 -23.58 14.89
C GLY A 17 0.19 -23.53 16.21
N LYS A 18 1.48 -23.93 16.24
CA LYS A 18 2.34 -23.89 17.44
C LYS A 18 3.79 -23.52 17.10
N ARG A 19 4.04 -22.24 16.79
CA ARG A 19 5.41 -21.71 16.55
C ARG A 19 6.29 -21.93 17.80
N PRO A 20 7.51 -22.47 17.69
CA PRO A 20 8.43 -22.62 18.82
C PRO A 20 8.73 -21.27 19.47
N SER A 21 8.77 -21.23 20.80
CA SER A 21 9.13 -20.02 21.55
C SER A 21 10.56 -19.54 21.30
N SER A 22 11.45 -20.45 20.86
CA SER A 22 12.86 -20.20 20.53
C SER A 22 13.09 -19.64 19.13
N MET A 23 12.04 -19.46 18.32
CA MET A 23 12.17 -18.85 17.00
C MET A 23 12.17 -17.32 17.11
N PRO A 24 12.98 -16.62 16.31
CA PRO A 24 12.88 -15.17 16.20
C PRO A 24 11.48 -14.81 15.75
N LYS A 25 10.86 -13.87 16.46
CA LYS A 25 9.47 -13.42 16.29
C LYS A 25 9.35 -12.21 15.37
N THR A 26 10.44 -11.45 15.23
CA THR A 26 10.52 -10.25 14.39
C THR A 26 11.67 -10.35 13.38
N MET A 27 11.65 -9.50 12.36
CA MET A 27 12.74 -9.45 11.37
C MET A 27 14.05 -9.00 12.03
N GLU A 28 13.98 -8.08 12.99
CA GLU A 28 15.13 -7.57 13.73
C GLU A 28 15.81 -8.69 14.54
N GLN A 29 15.03 -9.55 15.19
CA GLN A 29 15.56 -10.72 15.91
C GLN A 29 16.24 -11.69 14.94
N PHE A 30 15.64 -11.93 13.78
CA PHE A 30 16.22 -12.83 12.78
C PHE A 30 17.50 -12.25 12.15
N GLN A 31 17.56 -10.94 11.93
CA GLN A 31 18.76 -10.24 11.44
C GLN A 31 19.89 -10.22 12.48
N ALA A 32 19.56 -10.13 13.78
CA ALA A 32 20.55 -10.21 14.85
C ALA A 32 21.22 -11.60 14.90
N GLU A 33 20.45 -12.66 14.66
CA GLU A 33 20.95 -14.04 14.58
C GLU A 33 21.69 -14.34 13.27
N HIS A 34 21.44 -13.56 12.21
CA HIS A 34 22.04 -13.72 10.87
C HIS A 34 22.46 -12.38 10.25
N PRO A 35 23.57 -11.75 10.68
CA PRO A 35 24.00 -10.44 10.18
C PRO A 35 24.22 -10.38 8.67
N GLU A 36 24.55 -11.50 8.04
CA GLU A 36 24.69 -11.58 6.58
C GLU A 36 23.36 -11.43 5.84
N LEU A 37 22.22 -11.61 6.52
CA LEU A 37 20.89 -11.28 6.00
C LEU A 37 20.71 -9.77 5.83
N ALA A 38 21.14 -8.96 6.81
CA ALA A 38 21.03 -7.51 6.72
C ALA A 38 21.82 -6.96 5.53
N ARG A 39 23.04 -7.47 5.30
CA ARG A 39 23.83 -7.14 4.11
C ARG A 39 23.14 -7.54 2.81
N TYR A 40 22.54 -8.73 2.77
CA TYR A 40 21.84 -9.19 1.58
C TYR A 40 20.60 -8.33 1.28
N LEU A 41 19.81 -8.00 2.30
CA LEU A 41 18.66 -7.11 2.15
C LEU A 41 19.07 -5.72 1.66
N ALA A 42 20.16 -5.15 2.18
CA ALA A 42 20.67 -3.87 1.70
C ALA A 42 21.06 -3.89 0.21
N VAL A 43 21.62 -5.01 -0.29
CA VAL A 43 21.88 -5.18 -1.73
C VAL A 43 20.58 -5.23 -2.53
N LEU A 44 19.54 -5.89 -2.02
CA LEU A 44 18.24 -5.91 -2.69
C LEU A 44 17.59 -4.52 -2.72
N ASP A 45 17.68 -3.77 -1.62
CA ASP A 45 17.15 -2.40 -1.54
C ASP A 45 17.86 -1.48 -2.56
N ASP A 46 19.19 -1.61 -2.69
CA ASP A 46 19.99 -0.86 -3.68
C ASP A 46 19.62 -1.22 -5.14
N GLN A 47 19.42 -2.51 -5.42
CA GLN A 47 18.97 -2.99 -6.73
C GLN A 47 17.58 -2.47 -7.08
N VAL A 48 16.64 -2.48 -6.12
CA VAL A 48 15.29 -1.95 -6.32
C VAL A 48 15.34 -0.42 -6.53
N ALA A 49 16.12 0.31 -5.74
CA ALA A 49 16.27 1.75 -5.88
C ALA A 49 16.89 2.15 -7.25
N THR A 50 17.89 1.38 -7.71
CA THR A 50 18.50 1.55 -9.03
C THR A 50 17.48 1.33 -10.14
N LEU A 51 16.75 0.21 -10.09
CA LEU A 51 15.72 -0.09 -11.09
C LEU A 51 14.63 0.98 -11.15
N ILE A 52 14.12 1.45 -10.00
CA ILE A 52 13.11 2.51 -9.94
C ILE A 52 13.67 3.80 -10.59
N SER A 53 14.93 4.14 -10.32
CA SER A 53 15.57 5.35 -10.86
C SER A 53 15.75 5.26 -12.38
N GLU A 54 16.16 4.10 -12.90
CA GLU A 54 16.29 3.83 -14.34
C GLU A 54 14.92 3.91 -15.04
N VAL A 55 13.89 3.29 -14.47
CA VAL A 55 12.51 3.38 -14.98
C VAL A 55 12.06 4.84 -15.02
N ARG A 56 12.26 5.60 -13.93
CA ARG A 56 11.92 7.03 -13.90
C ARG A 56 12.63 7.80 -15.01
N ALA A 57 13.95 7.63 -15.15
CA ALA A 57 14.74 8.31 -16.16
C ALA A 57 14.24 8.00 -17.59
N ALA A 58 13.83 6.76 -17.85
CA ALA A 58 13.30 6.35 -19.15
C ALA A 58 11.93 6.94 -19.46
N ILE A 59 11.03 7.05 -18.47
CA ILE A 59 9.64 7.47 -18.70
C ILE A 59 9.41 8.98 -18.51
N HIS A 60 10.26 9.67 -17.75
CA HIS A 60 10.09 11.09 -17.47
C HIS A 60 10.02 11.96 -18.74
N PRO A 61 10.88 11.78 -19.76
CA PRO A 61 10.81 12.56 -21.01
C PRO A 61 9.50 12.38 -21.78
N LEU A 62 8.78 11.28 -21.51
CA LEU A 62 7.49 10.97 -22.13
C LEU A 62 6.31 11.62 -21.39
N GLY A 63 6.56 12.34 -20.29
CA GLY A 63 5.53 12.94 -19.45
C GLY A 63 4.71 11.93 -18.65
N VAL A 64 5.20 10.69 -18.51
CA VAL A 64 4.54 9.63 -17.73
C VAL A 64 4.99 9.72 -16.27
N LYS A 65 4.03 9.68 -15.33
CA LYS A 65 4.29 9.70 -13.90
C LYS A 65 4.55 8.30 -13.36
N LEU A 66 5.56 8.15 -12.50
CA LEU A 66 5.83 6.91 -11.78
C LEU A 66 5.08 6.88 -10.45
N GLU A 67 4.38 5.78 -10.18
CA GLU A 67 3.61 5.59 -8.94
C GLU A 67 4.23 4.48 -8.06
N GLY A 68 4.20 4.66 -6.73
CA GLY A 68 4.70 3.66 -5.79
C GLY A 68 4.27 3.89 -4.34
N VAL A 69 4.47 2.89 -3.48
CA VAL A 69 3.94 2.87 -2.09
C VAL A 69 4.93 3.35 -1.02
N GLU A 70 6.23 3.30 -1.34
CA GLU A 70 7.31 3.64 -0.41
C GLU A 70 7.71 5.12 -0.49
N ASN A 71 8.49 5.58 0.49
CA ASN A 71 9.03 6.94 0.48
C ASN A 71 10.29 7.02 -0.39
N VAL A 72 10.13 6.82 -1.69
CA VAL A 72 11.24 6.87 -2.67
C VAL A 72 11.14 8.17 -3.47
N PRO A 73 12.21 9.00 -3.52
CA PRO A 73 12.21 10.26 -4.27
C PRO A 73 11.93 10.13 -5.77
N ALA A 74 12.14 8.93 -6.33
CA ALA A 74 11.90 8.62 -7.72
C ALA A 74 10.41 8.56 -8.11
N TYR A 75 9.49 8.40 -7.15
CA TYR A 75 8.06 8.39 -7.44
C TYR A 75 7.51 9.81 -7.59
N ASP A 76 6.67 10.02 -8.59
CA ASP A 76 5.89 11.25 -8.76
C ASP A 76 4.56 11.15 -8.01
N VAL A 77 4.03 9.94 -7.83
CA VAL A 77 2.80 9.66 -7.10
C VAL A 77 3.05 8.63 -6.00
N ARG A 78 2.80 9.03 -4.76
CA ARG A 78 2.71 8.12 -3.63
C ARG A 78 1.33 7.49 -3.57
N VAL A 79 1.28 6.17 -3.48
CA VAL A 79 0.05 5.38 -3.35
C VAL A 79 -0.15 4.97 -1.91
N GLN A 80 -1.33 5.24 -1.36
CA GLN A 80 -1.74 4.82 -0.02
C GLN A 80 -3.00 3.97 -0.11
N GLY A 81 -2.91 2.68 0.20
CA GLY A 81 -4.08 1.83 0.37
C GLY A 81 -4.82 2.19 1.66
N ALA A 82 -6.14 2.37 1.57
CA ALA A 82 -7.06 2.54 2.69
C ALA A 82 -8.13 1.43 2.68
N TYR A 83 -7.71 0.22 2.31
CA TYR A 83 -8.57 -0.96 2.24
C TYR A 83 -9.09 -1.34 3.63
N GLY A 84 -10.39 -1.62 3.75
CA GLY A 84 -10.97 -1.99 5.04
C GLY A 84 -11.40 -0.84 5.93
N GLN A 85 -10.94 0.38 5.66
CA GLN A 85 -10.98 1.47 6.62
C GLN A 85 -12.35 2.18 6.64
N ARG A 86 -12.66 2.80 7.77
CA ARG A 86 -13.76 3.77 7.91
C ARG A 86 -13.27 5.20 7.68
N ALA A 87 -14.18 6.15 7.49
CA ALA A 87 -13.85 7.53 7.14
C ALA A 87 -12.84 8.18 8.11
N GLU A 88 -12.99 7.95 9.42
CA GLU A 88 -12.09 8.49 10.44
C GLU A 88 -10.68 7.89 10.37
N GLU A 89 -10.57 6.61 10.00
CA GLU A 89 -9.30 5.92 9.76
C GLU A 89 -8.65 6.38 8.46
N VAL A 90 -9.45 6.57 7.41
CA VAL A 90 -9.01 7.16 6.14
C VAL A 90 -8.39 8.52 6.41
N ALA A 91 -9.10 9.42 7.12
CA ALA A 91 -8.59 10.76 7.45
C ALA A 91 -7.20 10.70 8.13
N ARG A 92 -7.06 9.84 9.15
CA ARG A 92 -5.78 9.63 9.86
C ARG A 92 -4.68 9.10 8.94
N LEU A 93 -4.99 8.10 8.11
CA LEU A 93 -4.04 7.51 7.16
C LEU A 93 -3.60 8.51 6.10
N VAL A 94 -4.51 9.29 5.52
CA VAL A 94 -4.19 10.29 4.50
C VAL A 94 -3.34 11.40 5.10
N CYS A 95 -3.69 11.91 6.28
CA CYS A 95 -2.88 12.93 6.95
C CYS A 95 -1.45 12.43 7.24
N ALA A 96 -1.31 11.19 7.72
CA ALA A 96 0.00 10.58 7.95
C ALA A 96 0.77 10.29 6.64
N ALA A 97 0.08 9.90 5.56
CA ALA A 97 0.70 9.70 4.25
C ALA A 97 1.16 11.03 3.64
N ARG A 98 0.36 12.08 3.73
CA ARG A 98 0.69 13.42 3.23
C ARG A 98 1.93 13.99 3.90
N LYS A 99 2.07 13.83 5.23
CA LYS A 99 3.29 14.24 5.97
C LYS A 99 4.56 13.52 5.51
N ARG A 100 4.42 12.36 4.85
CA ARG A 100 5.52 11.56 4.30
C ARG A 100 5.73 11.80 2.80
N CYS A 101 4.91 12.61 2.13
CA CYS A 101 5.13 12.99 0.75
C CYS A 101 6.29 13.98 0.68
N LEU A 102 7.20 13.76 -0.28
CA LEU A 102 8.25 14.71 -0.60
C LEU A 102 7.68 15.90 -1.39
N PRO A 103 8.37 17.06 -1.42
CA PRO A 103 7.94 18.19 -2.23
C PRO A 103 7.71 17.78 -3.70
N GLY A 104 6.55 18.16 -4.25
CA GLY A 104 6.16 17.82 -5.63
C GLY A 104 5.54 16.43 -5.83
N GLN A 105 5.48 15.58 -4.80
CA GLN A 105 4.79 14.29 -4.90
C GLN A 105 3.28 14.42 -4.73
N TYR A 106 2.56 13.72 -5.62
CA TYR A 106 1.12 13.53 -5.51
C TYR A 106 0.79 12.42 -4.51
N LEU A 107 -0.28 12.54 -3.74
CA LEU A 107 -0.82 11.47 -2.91
C LEU A 107 -2.11 10.93 -3.53
N ARG A 108 -2.10 9.64 -3.85
CA ARG A 108 -3.27 8.92 -4.35
C ARG A 108 -3.73 7.85 -3.37
N VAL A 109 -5.02 7.84 -3.03
CA VAL A 109 -5.59 6.95 -2.02
C VAL A 109 -6.47 5.87 -2.64
N GLY A 110 -6.25 4.62 -2.26
CA GLY A 110 -6.91 3.45 -2.82
C GLY A 110 -7.98 2.88 -1.92
N PHE A 111 -9.15 2.58 -2.48
CA PHE A 111 -10.23 1.92 -1.77
C PHE A 111 -10.57 0.56 -2.37
N CYS A 112 -11.07 -0.36 -1.53
CA CYS A 112 -11.56 -1.66 -1.97
C CYS A 112 -13.09 -1.61 -2.07
N LEU A 113 -13.66 -1.77 -3.26
CA LEU A 113 -15.09 -1.97 -3.50
C LEU A 113 -15.40 -3.46 -3.49
N GLY A 114 -16.62 -3.85 -3.08
CA GLY A 114 -17.08 -5.22 -3.29
C GLY A 114 -17.56 -5.91 -2.03
N GLN A 115 -17.46 -7.24 -2.07
CA GLN A 115 -17.60 -8.14 -0.94
C GLN A 115 -16.30 -8.95 -0.88
N SER A 116 -15.65 -8.98 0.28
CA SER A 116 -14.48 -9.83 0.51
C SER A 116 -14.96 -11.02 1.33
N PRO A 117 -14.89 -12.25 0.82
CA PRO A 117 -15.23 -13.44 1.60
C PRO A 117 -14.25 -13.65 2.76
N ASP A 118 -13.01 -13.16 2.63
CA ASP A 118 -12.02 -13.15 3.70
C ASP A 118 -12.03 -11.81 4.45
N SER A 119 -12.22 -11.87 5.77
CA SER A 119 -12.37 -10.74 6.70
C SER A 119 -11.16 -9.79 6.81
N ARG A 120 -10.11 -9.97 6.02
CA ARG A 120 -8.84 -9.22 6.13
C ARG A 120 -8.92 -7.79 5.64
N ALA A 121 -9.91 -7.46 4.80
CA ALA A 121 -10.25 -6.08 4.46
C ALA A 121 -11.77 -5.99 4.31
N MET A 122 -12.44 -5.20 5.15
CA MET A 122 -13.87 -4.91 5.00
C MET A 122 -14.06 -3.97 3.79
N PRO A 123 -14.50 -4.46 2.62
CA PRO A 123 -14.69 -3.58 1.48
C PRO A 123 -15.74 -2.51 1.78
N ILE A 124 -15.75 -1.47 0.96
CA ILE A 124 -16.86 -0.54 0.90
C ILE A 124 -18.07 -1.31 0.41
N ASP A 125 -19.12 -1.26 1.22
CA ASP A 125 -20.35 -2.05 1.14
C ASP A 125 -21.60 -1.20 0.91
N SER A 126 -21.46 0.12 0.85
CA SER A 126 -22.55 1.04 0.51
C SER A 126 -22.10 2.28 -0.26
N PRO A 127 -23.00 2.93 -1.04
CA PRO A 127 -22.74 4.23 -1.66
C PRO A 127 -22.37 5.31 -0.66
N GLU A 128 -23.03 5.34 0.50
CA GLU A 128 -22.81 6.34 1.55
C GLU A 128 -21.40 6.22 2.11
N ARG A 129 -20.97 4.99 2.40
CA ARG A 129 -19.62 4.72 2.88
C ARG A 129 -18.56 5.05 1.83
N ALA A 130 -18.84 4.77 0.55
CA ALA A 130 -17.97 5.17 -0.55
C ALA A 130 -17.73 6.69 -0.54
N ARG A 131 -18.81 7.46 -0.42
CA ARG A 131 -18.74 8.92 -0.39
C ARG A 131 -18.02 9.44 0.85
N GLN A 132 -18.33 8.93 2.04
CA GLN A 132 -17.65 9.33 3.28
C GLN A 132 -16.14 9.08 3.23
N CYS A 133 -15.71 7.92 2.71
CA CYS A 133 -14.27 7.60 2.60
C CYS A 133 -13.56 8.51 1.58
N VAL A 134 -14.18 8.73 0.42
CA VAL A 134 -13.62 9.63 -0.62
C VAL A 134 -13.52 11.06 -0.10
N GLN A 135 -14.56 11.55 0.57
CA GLN A 135 -14.58 12.89 1.16
C GLN A 135 -13.49 13.02 2.24
N ALA A 136 -13.40 12.04 3.15
CA ALA A 136 -12.35 12.02 4.16
C ALA A 136 -10.94 12.04 3.55
N ALA A 137 -10.71 11.33 2.44
CA ALA A 137 -9.43 11.39 1.75
C ALA A 137 -9.15 12.77 1.13
N ALA A 138 -10.13 13.35 0.43
CA ALA A 138 -9.98 14.67 -0.18
C ALA A 138 -9.68 15.76 0.86
N GLU A 139 -10.48 15.82 1.93
CA GLU A 139 -10.36 16.84 2.99
C GLU A 139 -9.05 16.73 3.80
N ASN A 140 -8.43 15.55 3.83
CA ASN A 140 -7.19 15.31 4.57
C ASN A 140 -5.94 15.29 3.67
N GLY A 141 -6.09 15.79 2.44
CA GLY A 141 -4.97 16.09 1.56
C GLY A 141 -4.59 14.94 0.64
N ALA A 142 -5.53 14.14 0.14
CA ALA A 142 -5.29 13.34 -1.06
C ALA A 142 -5.45 14.22 -2.32
N ASP A 143 -4.62 13.98 -3.34
CA ASP A 143 -4.75 14.65 -4.65
C ASP A 143 -5.63 13.83 -5.61
N ALA A 144 -5.79 12.54 -5.34
CA ALA A 144 -6.64 11.66 -6.14
C ALA A 144 -7.06 10.43 -5.33
N VAL A 145 -8.09 9.75 -5.81
CA VAL A 145 -8.51 8.45 -5.32
C VAL A 145 -8.56 7.43 -6.46
N PHE A 146 -8.39 6.16 -6.13
CA PHE A 146 -8.65 5.05 -7.04
C PHE A 146 -9.42 3.95 -6.33
N PHE A 147 -10.07 3.11 -7.12
CA PHE A 147 -10.80 1.97 -6.62
C PHE A 147 -10.16 0.70 -7.15
N TYR A 148 -10.06 -0.28 -6.28
CA TYR A 148 -9.68 -1.66 -6.53
C TYR A 148 -10.83 -2.52 -6.01
N ASN A 149 -11.18 -3.70 -6.50
CA ASN A 149 -10.75 -4.46 -7.67
C ASN A 149 -11.93 -4.44 -8.67
N TYR A 150 -11.84 -3.67 -9.75
CA TYR A 150 -12.98 -3.46 -10.67
C TYR A 150 -13.53 -4.77 -11.25
N SER A 151 -12.65 -5.71 -11.58
CA SER A 151 -13.04 -7.00 -12.17
C SER A 151 -13.72 -7.96 -11.18
N GLU A 152 -13.50 -7.78 -9.89
CA GLU A 152 -14.08 -8.63 -8.83
C GLU A 152 -15.27 -7.96 -8.14
N SER A 153 -15.53 -6.69 -8.44
CA SER A 153 -16.64 -5.93 -7.86
C SER A 153 -17.94 -6.23 -8.61
N PRO A 154 -19.05 -6.53 -7.90
CA PRO A 154 -20.36 -6.55 -8.52
C PRO A 154 -20.64 -5.25 -9.27
N ARG A 155 -21.24 -5.34 -10.46
CA ARG A 155 -21.51 -4.18 -11.33
C ARG A 155 -22.28 -3.05 -10.62
N GLU A 156 -23.17 -3.42 -9.70
CA GLU A 156 -23.93 -2.47 -8.89
C GLU A 156 -23.02 -1.60 -8.00
N HIS A 157 -21.92 -2.15 -7.49
CA HIS A 157 -21.00 -1.41 -6.64
C HIS A 157 -20.17 -0.39 -7.43
N LEU A 158 -19.90 -0.66 -8.71
CA LEU A 158 -19.22 0.29 -9.60
C LEU A 158 -20.04 1.57 -9.80
N ARG A 159 -21.37 1.50 -9.66
CA ARG A 159 -22.25 2.68 -9.76
C ARG A 159 -22.04 3.67 -8.62
N TRP A 160 -21.43 3.25 -7.50
CA TRP A 160 -21.17 4.11 -6.34
C TRP A 160 -20.02 5.09 -6.57
N ILE A 161 -19.11 4.78 -7.51
CA ILE A 161 -17.90 5.57 -7.75
C ILE A 161 -18.24 6.99 -8.19
N LYS A 162 -19.08 7.13 -9.21
CA LYS A 162 -19.41 8.44 -9.79
C LYS A 162 -20.05 9.38 -8.75
N PRO A 163 -21.07 8.96 -7.97
CA PRO A 163 -21.57 9.75 -6.85
C PRO A 163 -20.53 10.01 -5.75
N ALA A 164 -19.66 9.05 -5.43
CA ALA A 164 -18.66 9.22 -4.37
C ALA A 164 -17.64 10.33 -4.69
N ILE A 165 -17.19 10.42 -5.95
CA ILE A 165 -16.21 11.44 -6.38
C ILE A 165 -16.84 12.77 -6.80
N ALA A 166 -18.17 12.83 -6.91
CA ALA A 166 -18.86 14.03 -7.38
C ALA A 166 -18.67 15.21 -6.42
N GLY A 167 -18.23 16.35 -6.97
CA GLY A 167 -18.02 17.59 -6.22
C GLY A 167 -16.73 17.64 -5.39
N MET A 168 -15.86 16.63 -5.49
CA MET A 168 -14.56 16.64 -4.80
C MET A 168 -13.62 17.65 -5.48
N ILE A 169 -13.01 18.52 -4.66
CA ILE A 169 -11.96 19.44 -5.08
C ILE A 169 -10.63 18.79 -4.74
N TRP A 170 -9.85 18.47 -5.77
CA TRP A 170 -8.54 17.87 -5.62
C TRP A 170 -7.47 18.95 -5.63
N SER A 171 -6.53 18.88 -4.69
CA SER A 171 -5.36 19.76 -4.66
C SER A 171 -4.54 19.50 -5.94
N ARG A 172 -4.25 20.57 -6.70
CA ARG A 172 -3.48 20.50 -7.95
C ARG A 172 -1.99 20.71 -7.70
#